data_AF-A0A3E2W0Q8-F1
#
_entry.id   AF-A0A3E2W0Q8-F1
#
_cell.length_a   1.000
_cell.length_b   1.000
_cell.length_c   1.000
_cell.angle_alpha   90.00
_cell.angle_beta   90.00
_cell.angle_gamma   90.00
#
_symmetry.space_group_name_H-M   'P 1'
#
loop_
_entity.id
_entity.type
_entity.pdbx_description
1 polymer ?
#
loop_
_entity_poly.entity_id
_entity_poly.type
_entity_poly.pdbx_seq_one_letter_code
_entity_poly.pdbx_strand_id
1 'polypeptide(L)'
;MKYYLYRLKYNRNYKIVFILLFIFMTYDAVLLHKQMPTFDPNMGTFLAGAGMGHYMEKLILWLLPAYLILGAASWFLTDEKNRYSTILMTRFEKKKYLQNYLLHVFISVFLLFFLNFVLNYIVVHIVNYGGTYNAYIGSEDFAKEMMRLSTDLRIQIQNPIICNFIYMITTATLFGIFAVFMSCLSLYFNKIAYVFLLSFAIWLIFCIGGYSILLACQPFNEYPLIFQAKLYGITVLGLLSVSVMLYVYRMKKDEM
;
A
#
# COMPACT_ATOMS: atom_id res chain seq x y z
N MET A 1 6.18 19.64 -13.87
CA MET A 1 6.90 18.78 -12.90
C MET A 1 7.22 19.48 -11.58
N LYS A 2 7.88 20.66 -11.55
CA LYS A 2 8.18 21.39 -10.29
C LYS A 2 6.94 21.67 -9.40
N TYR A 3 5.78 21.89 -10.01
CA TYR A 3 4.50 22.09 -9.30
C TYR A 3 4.14 20.95 -8.33
N TYR A 4 4.17 19.69 -8.79
CA TYR A 4 3.78 18.55 -7.97
C TYR A 4 4.77 18.26 -6.84
N LEU A 5 6.07 18.46 -7.09
CA LEU A 5 7.11 18.36 -6.05
C LEU A 5 6.93 19.44 -4.98
N TYR A 6 6.66 20.68 -5.39
CA TYR A 6 6.36 21.78 -4.47
C TYR A 6 5.12 21.46 -3.64
N ARG A 7 4.05 20.99 -4.29
CA ARG A 7 2.81 20.59 -3.61
C ARG A 7 3.08 19.50 -2.58
N LEU A 8 3.81 18.45 -2.93
CA LEU A 8 4.14 17.36 -2.01
C LEU A 8 4.91 17.87 -0.78
N LYS A 9 5.93 18.71 -0.99
CA LYS A 9 6.76 19.27 0.09
C LYS A 9 5.98 20.13 1.08
N TYR A 10 4.97 20.87 0.60
CA TYR A 10 4.19 21.80 1.43
C TYR A 10 2.79 21.29 1.80
N ASN A 11 2.39 20.10 1.36
CA ASN A 11 1.09 19.54 1.70
C ASN A 11 1.08 19.07 3.17
N ARG A 12 0.36 19.82 4.01
CA ARG A 12 0.19 19.52 5.44
C ARG A 12 -0.48 18.16 5.66
N ASN A 13 -1.51 17.84 4.89
CA ASN A 13 -2.24 16.58 5.04
C ASN A 13 -1.36 15.38 4.72
N TYR A 14 -0.54 15.46 3.66
CA TYR A 14 0.41 14.41 3.32
C TYR A 14 1.39 14.13 4.47
N LYS A 15 1.93 15.19 5.10
CA LYS A 15 2.82 15.05 6.27
C LYS A 15 2.10 14.44 7.48
N ILE A 16 0.86 14.84 7.74
CA ILE A 16 0.06 14.27 8.82
C ILE A 16 -0.19 12.78 8.58
N VAL A 17 -0.58 12.40 7.36
CA VAL A 17 -0.77 10.99 6.99
C VAL A 17 0.53 10.21 7.13
N PHE A 18 1.67 10.76 6.70
CA PHE A 18 2.98 10.13 6.88
C PHE A 18 3.28 9.85 8.35
N ILE A 19 3.13 10.86 9.22
CA ILE A 19 3.40 10.72 10.66
C ILE A 19 2.43 9.72 11.30
N LEU A 20 1.16 9.78 10.94
CA LEU A 20 0.13 8.88 11.47
C LEU A 20 0.43 7.42 11.09
N LEU A 21 0.75 7.16 9.82
CA LEU A 21 1.15 5.83 9.36
C LEU A 21 2.40 5.35 10.09
N PHE A 22 3.40 6.22 10.27
CA PHE A 22 4.62 5.86 11.00
C PHE A 22 4.31 5.43 12.44
N ILE A 23 3.52 6.21 13.17
CA ILE A 23 3.13 5.90 14.55
C ILE A 23 2.39 4.57 14.61
N PHE A 24 1.40 4.37 13.74
CA PHE A 24 0.59 3.14 13.77
C PHE A 24 1.40 1.90 13.40
N MET A 25 2.23 1.97 12.35
CA MET A 25 3.07 0.85 11.95
C MET A 25 4.12 0.51 13.00
N THR A 26 4.68 1.49 13.69
CA THR A 26 5.70 1.25 14.74
C THR A 26 5.11 0.87 16.08
N TYR A 27 3.87 1.27 16.38
CA TYR A 27 3.17 0.88 17.59
C TYR A 27 2.99 -0.64 17.70
N ASP A 28 2.66 -1.30 16.59
CA ASP A 28 2.56 -2.76 16.53
C ASP A 28 3.89 -3.44 16.88
N ALA A 29 5.04 -2.88 16.49
CA ALA A 29 6.36 -3.40 16.83
C ALA A 29 6.65 -3.35 18.33
N VAL A 30 6.27 -2.25 18.99
CA VAL A 30 6.42 -2.07 20.45
C VAL A 30 5.48 -3.01 21.21
N LEU A 31 4.25 -3.18 20.73
CA LEU A 31 3.30 -4.13 21.32
C LEU A 31 3.82 -5.58 21.20
N LEU A 32 4.32 -5.96 20.03
CA LEU A 32 4.89 -7.29 19.80
C LEU A 32 6.02 -7.59 20.77
N HIS A 33 6.94 -6.64 20.97
CA HIS A 33 8.03 -6.79 21.94
C HIS A 33 7.55 -6.96 23.38
N LYS A 34 6.52 -6.21 23.78
CA LYS A 34 5.92 -6.36 25.12
C LYS A 34 5.28 -7.73 25.33
N GLN A 35 4.72 -8.31 24.28
CA GLN A 35 4.11 -9.64 24.32
C GLN A 35 5.16 -10.77 24.25
N MET A 36 6.17 -10.59 23.40
CA MET A 36 7.21 -11.56 23.09
C MET A 36 8.58 -10.86 23.02
N PRO A 37 9.29 -10.69 24.16
CA PRO A 37 10.51 -9.89 24.20
C PRO A 37 11.66 -10.43 23.36
N THR A 38 11.69 -11.74 23.13
CA THR A 38 12.75 -12.42 22.37
C THR A 38 12.39 -12.64 20.90
N PHE A 39 11.39 -11.96 20.36
CA PHE A 39 10.88 -12.17 19.01
C PHE A 39 11.91 -11.86 17.91
N ASP A 40 12.03 -12.70 16.89
CA ASP A 40 12.92 -12.48 15.74
C ASP A 40 12.49 -11.22 14.99
N PRO A 41 13.34 -10.18 14.91
CA PRO A 41 12.96 -8.91 14.29
C PRO A 41 12.57 -9.05 12.81
N ASN A 42 13.14 -9.99 12.07
CA ASN A 42 12.79 -10.16 10.65
C ASN A 42 11.36 -10.68 10.46
N MET A 43 10.84 -11.39 11.46
CA MET A 43 9.50 -11.95 11.46
C MET A 43 8.48 -10.94 12.00
N GLY A 44 8.94 -9.84 12.61
CA GLY A 44 8.12 -8.91 13.40
C GLY A 44 7.77 -7.62 12.65
N THR A 45 7.97 -7.59 11.34
CA THR A 45 7.69 -6.42 10.51
C THR A 45 6.18 -6.16 10.43
N PHE A 46 5.80 -4.92 10.15
CA PHE A 46 4.39 -4.53 10.06
C PHE A 46 3.60 -5.38 9.06
N LEU A 47 4.22 -5.73 7.92
CA LEU A 47 3.56 -6.56 6.90
C LEU A 47 3.53 -8.04 7.27
N ALA A 48 4.48 -8.53 8.08
CA ALA A 48 4.53 -9.94 8.46
C ALA A 48 3.31 -10.33 9.32
N GLY A 49 2.76 -9.37 10.07
CA GLY A 49 1.60 -9.60 10.91
C GLY A 49 1.86 -10.72 11.90
N ALA A 50 2.79 -10.51 12.85
CA ALA A 50 3.16 -11.49 13.87
C ALA A 50 2.60 -11.26 15.29
N GLY A 51 2.17 -10.04 15.64
CA GLY A 51 1.64 -9.71 16.98
C GLY A 51 0.15 -10.03 17.21
N MET A 52 -0.22 -10.55 18.38
CA MET A 52 -1.61 -10.94 18.67
C MET A 52 -2.60 -9.80 18.37
N GLY A 53 -3.45 -10.02 17.36
CA GLY A 53 -4.54 -9.12 16.95
C GLY A 53 -4.30 -8.36 15.64
N HIS A 54 -3.05 -7.99 15.34
CA HIS A 54 -2.63 -7.19 14.16
C HIS A 54 -3.59 -6.03 13.86
N TYR A 55 -4.06 -5.36 14.91
CA TYR A 55 -5.19 -4.44 14.77
C TYR A 55 -4.81 -3.20 13.96
N MET A 56 -3.60 -2.65 14.15
CA MET A 56 -3.17 -1.48 13.36
C MET A 56 -2.86 -1.87 11.92
N GLU A 57 -2.27 -3.05 11.70
CA GLU A 57 -2.11 -3.62 10.37
C GLU A 57 -3.45 -3.73 9.63
N LYS A 58 -4.43 -4.43 10.21
CA LYS A 58 -5.77 -4.56 9.62
C LYS A 58 -6.42 -3.20 9.39
N LEU A 59 -6.32 -2.29 10.35
CA LEU A 59 -6.91 -0.95 10.26
C LEU A 59 -6.32 -0.18 9.06
N ILE A 60 -4.99 -0.16 8.90
CA ILE A 60 -4.34 0.53 7.78
C ILE A 60 -4.68 -0.16 6.45
N LEU A 61 -4.54 -1.49 6.39
CA LEU A 61 -4.71 -2.25 5.16
C LEU A 61 -6.17 -2.21 4.68
N TRP A 62 -7.16 -2.34 5.58
CA TRP A 62 -8.57 -2.36 5.21
C TRP A 62 -9.11 -0.95 4.93
N LEU A 63 -8.61 0.08 5.62
CA LEU A 63 -9.01 1.48 5.42
C LEU A 63 -8.06 2.25 4.48
N LEU A 64 -7.25 1.56 3.67
CA LEU A 64 -6.32 2.17 2.71
C LEU A 64 -6.91 3.37 1.93
N PRO A 65 -8.12 3.28 1.35
CA PRO A 65 -8.71 4.39 0.58
C PRO A 65 -8.89 5.68 1.39
N ALA A 66 -9.10 5.58 2.71
CA ALA A 66 -9.23 6.73 3.61
C ALA A 66 -7.91 7.50 3.76
N TYR A 67 -6.78 6.80 3.80
CA TYR A 67 -5.47 7.44 3.85
C TYR A 67 -5.09 8.08 2.52
N LEU A 68 -5.42 7.41 1.41
CA LEU A 68 -5.08 7.87 0.07
C LEU A 68 -5.86 9.13 -0.33
N ILE A 69 -7.14 9.22 0.03
CA ILE A 69 -7.97 10.38 -0.30
C ILE A 69 -7.52 11.65 0.43
N LEU A 70 -6.92 11.53 1.63
CA LEU A 70 -6.33 12.66 2.35
C LEU A 70 -5.02 13.15 1.70
N GLY A 71 -4.38 12.30 0.89
CA GLY A 71 -3.09 12.53 0.26
C GLY A 71 -3.17 12.94 -1.20
N ALA A 72 -2.34 12.31 -2.03
CA ALA A 72 -2.17 12.70 -3.43
C ALA A 72 -3.37 12.37 -4.33
N ALA A 73 -4.21 11.39 -3.96
CA ALA A 73 -5.31 10.94 -4.80
C ALA A 73 -6.46 11.97 -4.95
N SER A 74 -6.54 12.97 -4.07
CA SER A 74 -7.55 14.05 -4.11
C SER A 74 -7.04 15.36 -4.72
N TRP A 75 -5.79 15.39 -5.20
CA TRP A 75 -5.19 16.60 -5.77
C TRP A 75 -5.97 17.15 -6.96
N PHE A 76 -6.44 16.28 -7.86
CA PHE A 76 -7.25 16.72 -9.00
C PHE A 76 -8.57 17.35 -8.58
N LEU A 77 -9.30 16.77 -7.62
CA LEU A 77 -10.55 17.34 -7.09
C LEU A 77 -10.32 18.72 -6.46
N THR A 78 -9.20 18.86 -5.76
CA THR A 78 -8.81 20.13 -5.15
C THR A 78 -8.49 21.18 -6.23
N ASP A 79 -7.84 20.77 -7.32
CA ASP A 79 -7.48 21.66 -8.42
C ASP A 79 -8.70 22.07 -9.26
N GLU A 80 -9.65 21.16 -9.48
CA GLU A 80 -10.95 21.46 -10.10
C GLU A 80 -11.76 22.43 -9.24
N LYS A 81 -11.85 22.20 -7.92
CA LYS A 81 -12.55 23.10 -6.99
C LYS A 81 -12.00 24.53 -7.03
N ASN A 82 -10.69 24.67 -7.18
CA ASN A 82 -10.00 25.96 -7.23
C ASN A 82 -9.81 26.51 -8.66
N ARG A 83 -10.35 25.84 -9.69
CA ARG A 83 -10.19 26.17 -11.13
C ARG A 83 -8.73 26.19 -11.63
N TYR A 84 -7.80 25.59 -10.89
CA TYR A 84 -6.40 25.48 -11.30
C TYR A 84 -6.20 24.47 -12.42
N SER A 85 -7.04 23.43 -12.48
CA SER A 85 -6.99 22.42 -13.53
C SER A 85 -7.16 23.01 -14.93
N THR A 86 -8.11 23.94 -15.12
CA THR A 86 -8.33 24.64 -16.40
C THR A 86 -7.12 25.47 -16.82
N ILE A 87 -6.48 26.15 -15.87
CA ILE A 87 -5.26 26.96 -16.12
C ILE A 87 -4.08 26.06 -16.49
N LEU A 88 -3.95 24.91 -15.84
CA LEU A 88 -2.88 23.96 -16.11
C LEU A 88 -3.08 23.23 -17.44
N MET A 89 -4.32 22.86 -17.80
CA MET A 89 -4.67 22.24 -19.07
C MET A 89 -4.60 23.19 -20.28
N THR A 90 -4.71 24.50 -20.06
CA THR A 90 -4.52 25.51 -21.13
C THR A 90 -3.04 25.83 -21.35
N ARG A 91 -2.23 25.81 -20.28
CA ARG A 91 -0.77 26.04 -20.37
C ARG A 91 0.02 24.82 -20.82
N PHE A 92 -0.48 23.61 -20.56
CA PHE A 92 0.16 22.36 -20.94
C PHE A 92 -0.83 21.50 -21.71
N GLU A 93 -0.35 20.74 -22.70
CA GLU A 93 -1.16 19.71 -23.36
C GLU A 93 -1.86 18.82 -22.32
N LYS A 94 -3.20 18.70 -22.43
CA LYS A 94 -4.05 17.93 -21.51
C LYS A 94 -3.50 16.52 -21.25
N LYS A 95 -3.09 15.81 -22.30
CA LYS A 95 -2.48 14.47 -22.22
C LYS A 95 -1.26 14.47 -21.29
N LYS A 96 -0.32 15.39 -21.55
CA LYS A 96 0.92 15.53 -20.77
C LYS A 96 0.64 15.95 -19.33
N TYR A 97 -0.36 16.81 -19.10
CA TYR A 97 -0.79 17.20 -17.75
C TYR A 97 -1.32 15.99 -16.96
N LEU A 98 -2.25 15.23 -17.53
CA LEU A 98 -2.87 14.08 -16.87
C LEU A 98 -1.88 12.94 -16.64
N GLN A 99 -1.01 12.62 -17.61
CA GLN A 99 0.03 11.62 -17.42
C GLN A 99 1.00 12.00 -16.30
N ASN A 100 1.44 13.25 -16.27
CA ASN A 100 2.27 13.74 -15.17
C ASN A 100 1.53 13.68 -13.83
N TYR A 101 0.26 14.07 -13.80
CA TYR A 101 -0.56 13.98 -12.59
C TYR A 101 -0.56 12.55 -12.02
N LEU A 102 -0.97 11.58 -12.83
CA LEU A 102 -1.08 10.18 -12.40
C LEU A 102 0.28 9.60 -11.98
N LEU A 103 1.35 9.92 -12.71
CA LEU A 103 2.70 9.51 -12.33
C LEU A 103 3.13 10.07 -10.96
N HIS A 104 2.85 11.35 -10.70
CA HIS A 104 3.21 11.95 -9.41
C HIS A 104 2.35 11.42 -8.27
N VAL A 105 1.08 11.07 -8.52
CA VAL A 105 0.25 10.36 -7.53
C VAL A 105 0.86 9.01 -7.19
N PHE A 106 1.19 8.20 -8.20
CA PHE A 106 1.83 6.90 -8.02
C PHE A 106 3.09 7.02 -7.17
N ILE A 107 4.04 7.88 -7.58
CA ILE A 107 5.32 8.07 -6.89
C ILE A 107 5.10 8.56 -5.45
N SER A 108 4.19 9.51 -5.25
CA SER A 108 3.94 10.09 -3.91
C SER A 108 3.40 9.05 -2.93
N VAL A 109 2.51 8.17 -3.38
CA VAL A 109 1.92 7.12 -2.55
C VAL A 109 2.88 5.94 -2.38
N PHE A 110 3.58 5.53 -3.44
CA PHE A 110 4.63 4.52 -3.36
C PHE A 110 5.66 4.91 -2.29
N LEU A 111 6.22 6.13 -2.39
CA LEU A 111 7.22 6.61 -1.42
C LEU A 111 6.63 6.78 -0.01
N LEU A 112 5.36 7.21 0.12
CA LEU A 112 4.69 7.32 1.41
C LEU A 112 4.72 5.99 2.16
N PHE A 113 4.28 4.91 1.53
CA PHE A 113 4.21 3.59 2.17
C PHE A 113 5.57 2.91 2.24
N PHE A 114 6.37 2.94 1.17
CA PHE A 114 7.69 2.30 1.15
C PHE A 114 8.60 2.87 2.24
N LEU A 115 8.66 4.19 2.40
CA LEU A 115 9.45 4.81 3.47
C LEU A 115 8.93 4.43 4.86
N ASN A 116 7.61 4.38 5.05
CA ASN A 116 7.03 3.95 6.32
C ASN A 116 7.33 2.48 6.64
N PHE A 117 7.31 1.59 5.64
CA PHE A 117 7.71 0.20 5.84
C PHE A 117 9.19 0.04 6.18
N VAL A 118 10.08 0.78 5.51
CA VAL A 118 11.52 0.77 5.83
C VAL A 118 11.77 1.33 7.24
N LEU A 119 11.10 2.42 7.61
CA LEU A 119 11.20 2.97 8.95
C LEU A 119 10.66 2.00 10.02
N ASN A 120 9.53 1.33 9.75
CA ASN A 120 9.02 0.26 10.61
C ASN A 120 10.05 -0.87 10.75
N TYR A 121 10.65 -1.34 9.66
CA TYR A 121 11.68 -2.38 9.68
C TYR A 121 12.85 -2.00 10.59
N ILE A 122 13.35 -0.77 10.47
CA ILE A 122 14.42 -0.26 11.34
C ILE A 122 13.99 -0.27 12.80
N VAL A 123 12.78 0.22 13.12
CA VAL A 123 12.28 0.25 14.50
C VAL A 123 12.10 -1.15 15.07
N VAL A 124 11.56 -2.10 14.31
CA VAL A 124 11.41 -3.50 14.73
C VAL A 124 12.76 -4.12 15.09
N HIS A 125 13.80 -3.88 14.27
CA HIS A 125 15.15 -4.36 14.54
C HIS A 125 15.83 -3.71 15.75
N ILE A 126 15.48 -2.45 16.06
CA ILE A 126 15.98 -1.78 17.27
C ILE A 126 15.26 -2.32 18.51
N VAL A 127 13.93 -2.42 18.47
CA VAL A 127 13.10 -2.81 19.61
C VAL A 127 13.31 -4.28 19.98
N ASN A 128 13.40 -5.17 18.99
CA ASN A 128 13.60 -6.61 19.19
C ASN A 128 15.07 -7.01 18.95
N TYR A 129 16.00 -6.15 19.33
CA TYR A 129 17.42 -6.42 19.15
C TYR A 129 17.85 -7.69 19.91
N GLY A 130 18.52 -8.61 19.21
CA GLY A 130 18.96 -9.89 19.77
C GLY A 130 17.86 -10.94 19.94
N GLY A 131 16.64 -10.68 19.47
CA GLY A 131 15.56 -11.67 19.46
C GLY A 131 15.82 -12.82 18.47
N THR A 132 15.49 -14.05 18.88
CA THR A 132 15.69 -15.29 18.11
C THR A 132 14.43 -16.15 18.02
N TYR A 133 13.37 -15.77 18.71
CA TYR A 133 12.12 -16.52 18.74
C TYR A 133 11.33 -16.30 17.46
N ASN A 134 11.15 -17.38 16.68
CA ASN A 134 10.38 -17.35 15.46
C ASN A 134 9.00 -17.97 15.70
N ALA A 135 7.95 -17.14 15.76
CA ALA A 135 6.58 -17.61 15.97
C ALA A 135 6.02 -18.45 14.82
N TYR A 136 6.57 -18.33 13.62
CA TYR A 136 6.14 -19.11 12.44
C TYR A 136 6.70 -20.53 12.43
N ILE A 137 7.64 -20.82 13.32
CA ILE A 137 8.30 -22.12 13.45
C ILE A 137 7.60 -22.99 14.51
N GLY A 138 6.88 -22.44 15.49
CA GLY A 138 6.15 -23.24 16.48
C GLY A 138 7.06 -24.17 17.31
N SER A 139 6.54 -25.31 17.80
CA SER A 139 7.38 -26.36 18.39
C SER A 139 8.27 -27.01 17.32
N GLU A 140 9.46 -27.51 17.68
CA GLU A 140 10.43 -28.07 16.71
C GLU A 140 9.84 -29.14 15.76
N ASP A 141 8.82 -29.87 16.20
CA ASP A 141 8.16 -30.89 15.38
C ASP A 141 7.18 -30.28 14.36
N PHE A 142 6.41 -29.26 14.76
CA PHE A 142 5.53 -28.52 13.85
C PHE A 142 6.34 -27.71 12.83
N ALA A 143 7.45 -27.12 13.26
CA ALA A 143 8.44 -26.46 12.41
C ALA A 143 8.91 -27.37 11.27
N LYS A 144 9.35 -28.59 11.62
CA LYS A 144 9.88 -29.57 10.68
C LYS A 144 8.80 -30.02 9.71
N GLU A 145 7.57 -30.19 10.17
CA GLU A 145 6.44 -30.61 9.33
C GLU A 145 5.98 -29.50 8.38
N MET A 146 5.86 -28.25 8.85
CA MET A 146 5.48 -27.10 8.03
C MET A 146 6.56 -26.73 6.99
N MET A 147 7.84 -26.77 7.37
CA MET A 147 8.98 -26.59 6.46
C MET A 147 9.15 -27.74 5.45
N ARG A 148 8.62 -28.93 5.76
CA ARG A 148 8.57 -30.06 4.83
C ARG A 148 7.40 -29.92 3.84
N LEU A 149 6.28 -29.36 4.26
CA LEU A 149 5.05 -29.22 3.46
C LEU A 149 5.07 -28.02 2.50
N SER A 150 5.75 -26.92 2.84
CA SER A 150 5.75 -25.69 2.04
C SER A 150 7.15 -25.22 1.66
N THR A 151 7.65 -25.68 0.51
CA THR A 151 8.96 -25.26 -0.06
C THR A 151 9.08 -23.74 -0.13
N ASP A 152 8.00 -23.06 -0.48
CA ASP A 152 7.94 -21.60 -0.64
C ASP A 152 8.11 -20.83 0.67
N LEU A 153 7.44 -21.26 1.75
CA LEU A 153 7.60 -20.66 3.07
C LEU A 153 9.02 -20.87 3.59
N ARG A 154 9.60 -22.06 3.34
CA ARG A 154 10.99 -22.34 3.70
C ARG A 154 11.97 -21.40 3.00
N ILE A 155 11.77 -21.13 1.71
CA ILE A 155 12.59 -20.15 0.97
C ILE A 155 12.47 -18.76 1.60
N GLN A 156 11.26 -18.36 2.02
CA GLN A 156 11.03 -17.07 2.65
C GLN A 156 11.74 -16.95 4.00
N ILE A 157 11.59 -17.96 4.87
CA ILE A 157 12.24 -17.98 6.20
C ILE A 157 13.77 -18.06 6.07
N GLN A 158 14.30 -18.72 5.04
CA GLN A 158 15.75 -18.78 4.78
C GLN A 158 16.33 -17.44 4.28
N ASN A 159 15.51 -16.60 3.66
CA ASN A 159 15.94 -15.32 3.09
C ASN A 159 15.07 -14.15 3.60
N PRO A 160 14.93 -13.96 4.92
CA PRO A 160 13.85 -13.17 5.47
C PRO A 160 14.02 -11.66 5.21
N ILE A 161 15.27 -11.18 5.10
CA ILE A 161 15.57 -9.80 4.71
C ILE A 161 15.09 -9.54 3.26
N ILE A 162 15.51 -10.39 2.32
CA ILE A 162 15.16 -10.25 0.90
C ILE A 162 13.64 -10.32 0.74
N CYS A 163 12.99 -11.27 1.41
CA CYS A 163 11.54 -11.41 1.37
C CYS A 163 10.84 -10.16 1.90
N ASN A 164 11.20 -9.66 3.09
CA ASN A 164 10.62 -8.42 3.61
C ASN A 164 10.71 -7.27 2.59
N PHE A 165 11.88 -7.02 1.99
CA PHE A 165 12.04 -5.95 1.00
C PHE A 165 11.21 -6.17 -0.28
N ILE A 166 11.10 -7.41 -0.76
CA ILE A 166 10.22 -7.74 -1.91
C ILE A 166 8.77 -7.37 -1.57
N TYR A 167 8.26 -7.83 -0.43
CA TYR A 167 6.87 -7.56 -0.02
C TYR A 167 6.61 -6.08 0.27
N MET A 168 7.58 -5.34 0.80
CA MET A 168 7.48 -3.88 0.96
C MET A 168 7.34 -3.16 -0.39
N ILE A 169 8.16 -3.55 -1.38
CA ILE A 169 8.14 -2.95 -2.72
C ILE A 169 6.83 -3.30 -3.44
N THR A 170 6.42 -4.57 -3.44
CA THR A 170 5.19 -5.01 -4.13
C THR A 170 3.96 -4.38 -3.49
N THR A 171 3.86 -4.36 -2.16
CA THR A 171 2.73 -3.74 -1.45
C THR A 171 2.67 -2.23 -1.68
N ALA A 172 3.80 -1.52 -1.59
CA ALA A 172 3.84 -0.09 -1.88
C ALA A 172 3.48 0.22 -3.34
N THR A 173 3.86 -0.67 -4.28
CA THR A 173 3.51 -0.56 -5.70
C THR A 173 2.00 -0.74 -5.91
N LEU A 174 1.40 -1.75 -5.28
CA LEU A 174 -0.06 -1.96 -5.31
C LEU A 174 -0.81 -0.73 -4.80
N PHE A 175 -0.37 -0.14 -3.68
CA PHE A 175 -1.02 1.05 -3.12
C PHE A 175 -0.85 2.27 -4.03
N GLY A 176 0.31 2.42 -4.68
CA GLY A 176 0.54 3.43 -5.71
C GLY A 176 -0.42 3.26 -6.90
N ILE A 177 -0.59 2.03 -7.41
CA ILE A 177 -1.53 1.72 -8.51
C ILE A 177 -2.96 2.00 -8.08
N PHE A 178 -3.33 1.61 -6.86
CA PHE A 178 -4.65 1.86 -6.32
C PHE A 178 -4.93 3.36 -6.16
N ALA A 179 -3.95 4.17 -5.76
CA ALA A 179 -4.08 5.63 -5.75
C ALA A 179 -4.25 6.25 -7.14
N VAL A 180 -3.60 5.69 -8.17
CA VAL A 180 -3.84 6.07 -9.57
C VAL A 180 -5.27 5.74 -9.98
N PHE A 181 -5.77 4.57 -9.60
CA PHE A 181 -7.17 4.20 -9.82
C PHE A 181 -8.15 5.19 -9.17
N MET A 182 -7.94 5.54 -7.90
CA MET A 182 -8.74 6.58 -7.21
C MET A 182 -8.66 7.93 -7.94
N SER A 183 -7.48 8.28 -8.44
CA SER A 183 -7.25 9.52 -9.18
C SER A 183 -7.98 9.50 -10.52
N CYS A 184 -8.03 8.37 -11.22
CA CYS A 184 -8.83 8.22 -12.44
C CYS A 184 -10.33 8.33 -12.16
N LEU A 185 -10.83 7.77 -11.04
CA LEU A 185 -12.22 8.01 -10.61
C LEU A 185 -12.49 9.50 -10.39
N SER A 186 -11.53 10.24 -9.83
CA SER A 186 -11.65 11.68 -9.62
C SER A 186 -11.72 12.50 -10.92
N LEU A 187 -11.24 11.96 -12.05
CA LEU A 187 -11.38 12.60 -13.37
C LEU A 187 -12.83 12.55 -13.87
N TYR A 188 -13.63 11.62 -13.35
CA TYR A 188 -15.02 11.41 -13.73
C TYR A 188 -15.99 12.01 -12.70
N PHE A 189 -15.76 11.76 -11.42
CA PHE A 189 -16.62 12.24 -10.33
C PHE A 189 -16.07 13.54 -9.73
N ASN A 190 -16.86 14.61 -9.77
CA ASN A 190 -16.47 15.92 -9.22
C ASN A 190 -16.61 16.02 -7.69
N LYS A 191 -17.11 14.98 -6.99
CA LYS A 191 -17.30 14.99 -5.54
C LYS A 191 -16.41 13.95 -4.87
N ILE A 192 -15.66 14.39 -3.86
CA ILE A 192 -14.76 13.55 -3.06
C ILE A 192 -15.49 12.37 -2.41
N ALA A 193 -16.74 12.55 -1.99
CA ALA A 193 -17.55 11.51 -1.37
C ALA A 193 -17.78 10.31 -2.30
N TYR A 194 -18.05 10.54 -3.59
CA TYR A 194 -18.27 9.47 -4.56
C TYR A 194 -16.97 8.73 -4.88
N VAL A 195 -15.87 9.47 -5.06
CA VAL A 195 -14.55 8.86 -5.28
C VAL A 195 -14.17 7.98 -4.08
N PHE A 196 -14.35 8.49 -2.86
CA PHE A 196 -14.06 7.73 -1.65
C PHE A 196 -14.93 6.47 -1.54
N LEU A 197 -16.26 6.60 -1.65
CA LEU A 197 -17.19 5.48 -1.47
C LEU A 197 -16.95 4.36 -2.48
N LEU A 198 -16.78 4.69 -3.75
CA LEU A 198 -16.53 3.70 -4.81
C LEU A 198 -15.17 3.02 -4.63
N SER A 199 -14.14 3.81 -4.33
CA SER A 199 -12.80 3.26 -4.09
C SER A 199 -12.80 2.36 -2.86
N PHE A 200 -13.52 2.75 -1.80
CA PHE A 200 -13.64 1.96 -0.59
C PHE A 200 -14.37 0.65 -0.81
N ALA A 201 -15.51 0.66 -1.51
CA ALA A 201 -16.23 -0.56 -1.86
C ALA A 201 -15.38 -1.52 -2.69
N ILE A 202 -14.68 -1.01 -3.71
CA ILE A 202 -13.82 -1.83 -4.58
C ILE A 202 -12.63 -2.41 -3.81
N TRP A 203 -12.00 -1.62 -2.95
CA TRP A 203 -10.91 -2.09 -2.11
C TRP A 203 -11.35 -3.19 -1.14
N LEU A 204 -12.53 -3.03 -0.52
CA LEU A 204 -13.08 -4.05 0.37
C LEU A 204 -13.38 -5.37 -0.37
N ILE A 205 -13.85 -5.32 -1.62
CA ILE A 205 -14.03 -6.52 -2.45
C ILE A 205 -12.71 -7.27 -2.60
N PHE A 206 -11.58 -6.57 -2.75
CA PHE A 206 -10.27 -7.22 -2.81
C PHE A 206 -9.76 -7.69 -1.45
N CYS A 207 -10.21 -7.10 -0.34
CA CYS A 207 -9.71 -7.44 0.99
C CYS A 207 -10.52 -8.56 1.68
N ILE A 208 -11.77 -8.76 1.32
CA ILE A 208 -12.69 -9.69 2.00
C ILE A 208 -12.67 -11.08 1.33
N GLY A 209 -12.75 -12.13 2.13
CA GLY A 209 -12.90 -13.51 1.68
C GLY A 209 -11.59 -14.29 1.55
N GLY A 210 -11.68 -15.54 1.10
CA GLY A 210 -10.54 -16.46 1.03
C GLY A 210 -9.52 -16.17 -0.08
N TYR A 211 -9.80 -15.21 -0.96
CA TYR A 211 -8.93 -14.77 -2.06
C TYR A 211 -8.51 -13.31 -1.87
N SER A 212 -8.28 -12.91 -0.62
CA SER A 212 -7.91 -11.54 -0.26
C SER A 212 -6.56 -11.15 -0.85
N ILE A 213 -6.47 -9.95 -1.43
CA ILE A 213 -5.20 -9.37 -1.91
C ILE A 213 -4.18 -9.21 -0.78
N LEU A 214 -4.65 -9.09 0.47
CA LEU A 214 -3.79 -8.94 1.64
C LEU A 214 -2.87 -10.16 1.83
N LEU A 215 -3.29 -11.34 1.37
CA LEU A 215 -2.44 -12.55 1.36
C LEU A 215 -1.20 -12.40 0.47
N ALA A 216 -1.26 -11.55 -0.56
CA ALA A 216 -0.11 -11.23 -1.40
C ALA A 216 0.71 -10.03 -0.89
N CYS A 217 0.22 -9.33 0.14
CA CYS A 217 0.93 -8.23 0.80
C CYS A 217 1.74 -8.69 2.03
N GLN A 218 1.39 -9.84 2.60
CA GLN A 218 2.00 -10.38 3.82
C GLN A 218 3.10 -11.40 3.50
N PRO A 219 4.35 -11.23 3.97
CA PRO A 219 5.37 -12.26 3.91
C PRO A 219 5.15 -13.36 4.98
N PHE A 220 5.89 -14.46 4.85
CA PHE A 220 5.94 -15.57 5.81
C PHE A 220 4.59 -16.26 6.07
N ASN A 221 3.72 -16.27 5.07
CA ASN A 221 2.47 -17.03 5.12
C ASN A 221 2.60 -18.40 4.43
N GLU A 222 1.67 -19.29 4.76
CA GLU A 222 1.60 -20.67 4.28
C GLU A 222 1.14 -20.80 2.82
N TYR A 223 0.69 -19.72 2.19
CA TYR A 223 0.16 -19.78 0.84
C TYR A 223 1.29 -19.83 -0.20
N PRO A 224 1.17 -20.67 -1.25
CA PRO A 224 2.16 -20.75 -2.31
C PRO A 224 2.43 -19.41 -2.99
N LEU A 225 3.69 -19.14 -3.34
CA LEU A 225 4.09 -17.87 -3.98
C LEU A 225 3.37 -17.66 -5.32
N ILE A 226 3.13 -18.74 -6.07
CA ILE A 226 2.40 -18.69 -7.33
C ILE A 226 0.94 -18.26 -7.13
N PHE A 227 0.31 -18.63 -6.01
CA PHE A 227 -1.04 -18.23 -5.67
C PHE A 227 -1.09 -16.73 -5.35
N GLN A 228 -0.16 -16.27 -4.52
CA GLN A 228 -0.02 -14.85 -4.17
C GLN A 228 0.25 -13.99 -5.41
N ALA A 229 1.15 -14.42 -6.30
CA ALA A 229 1.46 -13.73 -7.54
C ALA A 229 0.25 -13.64 -8.48
N LYS A 230 -0.57 -14.69 -8.57
CA LYS A 230 -1.82 -14.69 -9.35
C LYS A 230 -2.84 -13.69 -8.79
N LEU A 231 -3.04 -13.69 -7.47
CA LEU A 231 -3.92 -12.71 -6.81
C LEU A 231 -3.47 -11.28 -7.10
N TYR A 232 -2.18 -11.00 -6.89
CA TYR A 232 -1.58 -9.71 -7.17
C TYR A 232 -1.78 -9.29 -8.64
N GLY A 233 -1.48 -10.20 -9.58
CA GLY A 233 -1.63 -9.95 -11.02
C GLY A 233 -3.06 -9.62 -11.42
N ILE A 234 -4.04 -10.39 -10.96
CA ILE A 234 -5.46 -10.17 -11.27
C ILE A 234 -5.92 -8.81 -10.72
N THR A 235 -5.59 -8.48 -9.47
CA THR A 235 -5.96 -7.19 -8.87
C THR A 235 -5.34 -6.02 -9.61
N VAL A 236 -4.05 -6.09 -9.93
CA VAL A 236 -3.36 -5.03 -10.68
C VAL A 236 -3.96 -4.85 -12.08
N LEU A 237 -4.23 -5.94 -12.80
CA LEU A 237 -4.86 -5.87 -14.12
C LEU A 237 -6.28 -5.26 -14.05
N GLY A 238 -7.06 -5.64 -13.04
CA GLY A 238 -8.39 -5.07 -12.78
C GLY A 238 -8.33 -3.57 -12.52
N LEU A 239 -7.43 -3.11 -11.64
CA LEU A 239 -7.26 -1.69 -11.34
C LEU A 239 -6.77 -0.89 -12.55
N LEU A 240 -5.78 -1.40 -13.29
CA LEU A 240 -5.22 -0.73 -14.45
C LEU A 240 -6.21 -0.65 -15.62
N SER A 241 -6.94 -1.72 -15.90
CA SER A 241 -7.95 -1.74 -16.97
C SER A 241 -9.01 -0.66 -16.77
N VAL A 242 -9.60 -0.57 -15.57
CA VAL A 242 -10.58 0.48 -15.25
C VAL A 242 -9.94 1.87 -15.28
N SER A 243 -8.72 2.02 -14.76
CA SER A 243 -7.99 3.30 -14.79
C SER A 243 -7.75 3.80 -16.21
N VAL A 244 -7.37 2.91 -17.13
CA VAL A 244 -7.15 3.22 -18.54
C VAL A 244 -8.48 3.59 -19.21
N MET A 245 -9.56 2.84 -18.96
CA MET A 245 -10.89 3.17 -19.49
C MET A 245 -11.34 4.58 -19.07
N LEU A 246 -11.23 4.91 -17.79
CA LEU A 246 -11.59 6.23 -17.24
C LEU A 246 -10.71 7.34 -17.81
N TYR A 247 -9.41 7.10 -17.94
CA TYR A 247 -8.46 8.04 -18.55
C TYR A 247 -8.81 8.32 -20.02
N VAL A 248 -9.04 7.26 -20.82
CA VAL A 248 -9.42 7.39 -22.25
C VAL A 248 -10.75 8.12 -22.39
N TYR A 249 -11.73 7.79 -21.56
CA TYR A 249 -13.01 8.49 -21.54
C TYR A 249 -12.83 10.00 -21.26
N ARG A 250 -12.02 10.36 -20.26
CA ARG A 250 -11.72 11.77 -19.96
C ARG A 250 -11.01 12.46 -21.10
N MET A 251 -10.13 11.78 -21.82
CA MET A 251 -9.45 12.36 -22.98
C MET A 251 -10.44 12.74 -24.08
N LYS A 252 -11.36 11.84 -24.43
CA LYS A 252 -12.36 12.03 -25.50
C LYS A 252 -13.47 13.03 -25.18
N LYS A 253 -13.80 13.23 -23.90
CA LYS A 253 -14.93 14.09 -23.49
C LYS A 253 -14.82 15.57 -23.94
N ASP A 254 -13.61 16.07 -24.20
CA ASP A 254 -13.41 17.47 -24.61
C ASP A 254 -13.13 17.61 -26.12
N GLU A 255 -13.20 16.51 -26.88
CA GLU A 255 -13.10 16.51 -28.36
C GLU A 255 -14.50 16.55 -29.03
N MET A 256 -15.57 16.42 -28.24
CA MET A 256 -16.98 16.51 -28.66
C MET A 256 -17.60 17.82 -28.16
#